data_AF-A0A7C4IC42-F1
#
_entry.id   AF-A0A7C4IC42-F1
#
_cell.length_a   1.000
_cell.length_b   1.000
_cell.length_c   1.000
_cell.angle_alpha   90.00
_cell.angle_beta   90.00
_cell.angle_gamma   90.00
#
_symmetry.space_group_name_H-M   'P 1'
#
loop_
_entity.id
_entity.type
_entity.pdbx_description
1 polymer ?
#
loop_
_entity_poly.entity_id
_entity_poly.type
_entity_poly.pdbx_seq_one_letter_code
_entity_poly.pdbx_strand_id
1 'polypeptide(L)'
;GLVFTKSTGLCWIQTDDGALTDETNCMMLAAVPGAVGDGTSVTLNYGTTTVTTRMGKKPTAATLKRFLVGPKDQEITGLAETPDGKAMFVNVQHPGEETAVADIADPTRYTSHWPGNAGYGAGGANARPRSATVMITKDNGGRIGT
;
A
#
# COMPACT_ATOMS: atom_id res chain seq x y z
N GLY A 1 -2.16 6.42 -1.10
CA GLY A 1 -1.78 7.51 -0.14
C GLY A 1 -0.27 7.76 -0.10
N LEU A 2 0.17 8.92 0.43
CA LEU A 2 1.59 9.28 0.65
C LEU A 2 1.82 9.84 2.05
N VAL A 3 2.81 9.32 2.79
CA VAL A 3 3.13 9.80 4.16
C VAL A 3 4.64 9.80 4.40
N PHE A 4 5.17 10.86 5.02
CA PHE A 4 6.55 10.92 5.50
C PHE A 4 6.61 10.66 7.00
N THR A 5 7.36 9.64 7.41
CA THR A 5 7.58 9.35 8.83
C THR A 5 8.71 10.19 9.40
N LYS A 6 8.50 10.79 10.58
CA LYS A 6 9.50 11.60 11.27
C LYS A 6 10.65 10.76 11.83
N SER A 7 10.35 9.51 12.21
CA SER A 7 11.33 8.61 12.84
C SER A 7 12.51 8.24 11.93
N THR A 8 12.27 8.15 10.63
CA THR A 8 13.27 7.70 9.62
C THR A 8 13.43 8.64 8.43
N GLY A 9 12.49 9.57 8.21
CA GLY A 9 12.45 10.40 7.01
C GLY A 9 12.01 9.65 5.74
N LEU A 10 11.63 8.38 5.84
CA LEU A 10 11.13 7.61 4.70
C LEU A 10 9.79 8.16 4.20
N CYS A 11 9.63 8.13 2.88
CA CYS A 11 8.35 8.35 2.20
C CYS A 11 7.68 7.00 1.98
N TRP A 12 6.49 6.85 2.53
CA TRP A 12 5.65 5.67 2.37
C TRP A 12 4.62 5.91 1.28
N ILE A 13 4.60 5.04 0.29
CA ILE A 13 3.69 5.08 -0.85
C ILE A 13 2.73 3.92 -0.71
N GLN A 14 1.43 4.20 -0.70
CA GLN A 14 0.38 3.21 -0.53
C GLN A 14 -0.46 3.18 -1.81
N THR A 15 -0.71 2.00 -2.36
CA THR A 15 -1.43 1.85 -3.63
C THR A 15 -2.88 1.46 -3.42
N ASP A 16 -3.68 1.87 -4.39
CA ASP A 16 -5.08 1.51 -4.59
C ASP A 16 -5.16 0.45 -5.69
N ASP A 17 -6.30 -0.21 -5.80
CA ASP A 17 -6.57 -1.24 -6.80
C ASP A 17 -6.61 -0.67 -8.24
N GLY A 18 -6.91 -1.55 -9.21
CA GLY A 18 -7.02 -1.17 -10.62
C GLY A 18 -5.72 -1.12 -11.43
N ALA A 19 -4.57 -1.44 -10.84
CA ALA A 19 -3.30 -1.55 -11.55
C ALA A 19 -2.48 -2.77 -11.10
N LEU A 20 -1.81 -3.44 -12.05
CA LEU A 20 -0.94 -4.61 -11.81
C LEU A 20 -1.66 -5.81 -11.16
N THR A 21 -2.97 -5.94 -11.35
CA THR A 21 -3.81 -6.96 -10.71
C THR A 21 -3.51 -8.40 -11.17
N ASP A 22 -2.75 -8.54 -12.26
CA ASP A 22 -2.18 -9.79 -12.76
C ASP A 22 -0.84 -10.17 -12.12
N GLU A 23 -0.17 -9.22 -11.45
CA GLU A 23 1.18 -9.39 -10.90
C GLU A 23 1.21 -9.34 -9.36
N THR A 24 0.37 -8.53 -8.74
CA THR A 24 0.37 -8.31 -7.28
C THR A 24 -0.97 -7.72 -6.82
N ASN A 25 -1.28 -7.89 -5.53
CA ASN A 25 -2.26 -7.03 -4.87
C ASN A 25 -1.63 -5.67 -4.54
N CYS A 26 -2.46 -4.75 -4.06
CA CYS A 26 -2.03 -3.44 -3.56
C CYS A 26 -0.93 -3.54 -2.50
N MET A 27 -0.05 -2.55 -2.51
CA MET A 27 1.22 -2.57 -1.83
C MET A 27 1.44 -1.32 -0.99
N MET A 28 2.37 -1.45 -0.06
CA MET A 28 3.06 -0.31 0.52
C MET A 28 4.54 -0.36 0.14
N LEU A 29 5.06 0.75 -0.35
CA LEU A 29 6.46 0.92 -0.71
C LEU A 29 7.14 1.86 0.28
N ALA A 30 8.37 1.54 0.65
CA ALA A 30 9.27 2.41 1.39
C ALA A 30 10.24 3.08 0.41
N ALA A 31 10.25 4.41 0.38
CA ALA A 31 11.12 5.20 -0.46
C ALA A 31 12.04 6.09 0.38
N VAL A 32 13.33 6.12 0.03
CA VAL A 32 14.24 7.16 0.48
C VAL A 32 14.00 8.37 -0.42
N PRO A 33 13.42 9.47 0.09
CA PRO A 33 13.10 10.61 -0.76
C PRO A 33 14.37 11.30 -1.25
N GLY A 34 14.28 11.84 -2.47
CA GLY A 34 15.29 12.70 -3.05
C GLY A 34 15.16 14.15 -2.59
N ALA A 35 15.80 15.05 -3.34
CA ALA A 35 15.70 16.49 -3.14
C ALA A 35 15.00 17.17 -4.33
N VAL A 36 14.36 18.32 -4.11
CA VAL A 36 13.79 19.10 -5.20
C VAL A 36 14.92 19.50 -6.16
N GLY A 37 14.77 19.15 -7.44
CA GLY A 37 15.75 19.46 -8.48
C GLY A 37 16.87 18.42 -8.66
N ASP A 38 16.79 17.27 -8.00
CA ASP A 38 17.79 16.20 -8.08
C ASP A 38 17.72 15.30 -9.33
N GLY A 39 16.78 15.58 -10.23
CA GLY A 39 16.55 14.82 -11.45
C GLY A 39 16.93 15.59 -12.71
N THR A 40 16.14 15.41 -13.77
CA THR A 40 16.43 15.96 -15.10
C THR A 40 15.16 16.43 -15.80
N SER A 41 15.31 17.21 -16.88
CA SER A 41 14.21 17.46 -17.80
C SER A 41 13.96 16.22 -18.65
N VAL A 42 12.70 15.85 -18.81
CA VAL A 42 12.25 14.79 -19.71
C VAL A 42 11.28 15.39 -20.70
N THR A 43 11.47 15.06 -21.97
CA THR A 43 10.58 15.45 -23.06
C THR A 43 9.71 14.26 -23.44
N LEU A 44 8.39 14.42 -23.30
CA LEU A 44 7.38 13.42 -23.63
C LEU A 44 6.70 13.82 -24.95
N ASN A 45 6.54 12.84 -25.84
CA ASN A 45 5.91 13.02 -27.14
C ASN A 45 4.50 12.40 -27.13
N TYR A 46 3.49 13.22 -27.42
CA TYR A 46 2.09 12.83 -27.56
C TYR A 46 1.63 13.17 -28.98
N GLY A 47 2.00 12.33 -29.95
CA GLY A 47 1.75 12.58 -31.37
C GLY A 47 2.49 13.83 -31.86
N THR A 48 1.75 14.86 -32.26
CA THR A 48 2.31 16.15 -32.70
C THR A 48 2.64 17.10 -31.54
N THR A 49 2.23 16.78 -30.31
CA THR A 49 2.48 17.61 -29.13
C THR A 49 3.70 17.12 -28.38
N THR A 50 4.60 18.03 -28.03
CA THR A 50 5.76 17.75 -27.21
C THR A 50 5.65 18.51 -25.89
N VAL A 51 5.83 17.82 -24.76
CA VAL A 51 5.82 18.42 -23.42
C VAL A 51 7.16 18.16 -22.75
N THR A 52 7.87 19.22 -22.37
CA THR A 52 9.06 19.11 -21.53
C THR A 52 8.67 19.36 -20.08
N THR A 53 8.93 18.40 -19.22
CA THR A 53 8.66 18.48 -17.77
C THR A 53 9.90 18.10 -16.97
N ARG A 54 9.91 18.42 -15.67
CA ARG A 54 10.96 17.97 -14.75
C ARG A 54 10.55 16.64 -14.14
N MET A 55 11.47 15.69 -14.15
CA MET A 55 11.37 14.42 -13.44
C MET A 55 12.37 14.43 -12.29
N GLY A 56 11.99 13.89 -11.12
CA GLY A 56 12.92 13.67 -10.01
C GLY A 56 13.94 12.59 -10.31
N LYS A 57 14.93 12.42 -9.42
CA LYS A 57 15.89 11.31 -9.52
C LYS A 57 15.16 9.96 -9.61
N LYS A 58 15.57 9.12 -10.56
CA LYS A 58 14.99 7.78 -10.71
C LYS A 58 15.28 6.94 -9.46
N PRO A 59 14.29 6.18 -8.95
CA PRO A 59 14.53 5.27 -7.84
C PRO A 59 15.46 4.13 -8.27
N THR A 60 16.15 3.56 -7.31
CA THR A 60 16.97 2.35 -7.46
C THR A 60 16.48 1.30 -6.46
N ALA A 61 16.93 0.05 -6.58
CA ALA A 61 16.66 -0.99 -5.59
C ALA A 61 17.14 -0.64 -4.17
N ALA A 62 18.06 0.33 -4.03
CA ALA A 62 18.51 0.84 -2.73
C ALA A 62 17.59 1.94 -2.17
N THR A 63 16.84 2.66 -3.01
CA THR A 63 16.05 3.83 -2.60
C THR A 63 14.54 3.63 -2.71
N LEU A 64 14.08 2.51 -3.27
CA LEU A 64 12.67 2.13 -3.30
C LEU A 64 12.55 0.61 -3.11
N LYS A 65 11.75 0.20 -2.12
CA LYS A 65 11.47 -1.21 -1.85
C LYS A 65 10.01 -1.43 -1.54
N ARG A 66 9.48 -2.58 -1.97
CA ARG A 66 8.20 -3.07 -1.48
C ARG A 66 8.36 -3.49 -0.02
N PHE A 67 7.49 -2.96 0.83
CA PHE A 67 7.49 -3.23 2.27
C PHE A 67 6.41 -4.25 2.65
N LEU A 68 5.19 -4.10 2.13
CA LEU A 68 4.11 -5.08 2.31
C LEU A 68 3.23 -5.18 1.06
N VAL A 69 2.48 -6.29 0.99
CA VAL A 69 1.40 -6.55 0.03
C VAL A 69 0.14 -6.82 0.85
N GLY A 70 -0.96 -6.17 0.48
CA GLY A 70 -2.26 -6.35 1.10
C GLY A 70 -2.97 -7.65 0.68
N PRO A 71 -4.10 -7.97 1.33
CA PRO A 71 -5.01 -9.01 0.85
C PRO A 71 -5.58 -8.67 -0.53
N LYS A 72 -6.42 -9.56 -1.06
CA LYS A 72 -7.09 -9.38 -2.34
C LYS A 72 -8.19 -8.31 -2.27
N ASP A 73 -8.38 -7.59 -3.39
CA ASP A 73 -9.44 -6.61 -3.69
C ASP A 73 -9.58 -5.56 -2.60
N GLN A 74 -8.53 -4.76 -2.42
CA GLN A 74 -8.40 -3.80 -1.34
C GLN A 74 -7.46 -2.67 -1.75
N GLU A 75 -7.47 -1.57 -1.00
CA GLU A 75 -6.37 -0.61 -0.97
C GLU A 75 -5.58 -0.65 0.35
N ILE A 76 -4.29 -0.32 0.25
CA ILE A 76 -3.50 0.07 1.42
C ILE A 76 -3.66 1.57 1.56
N THR A 77 -4.05 2.01 2.75
CA THR A 77 -4.32 3.43 2.99
C THR A 77 -4.08 3.80 4.45
N GLY A 78 -3.86 5.09 4.72
CA GLY A 78 -3.60 5.60 6.06
C GLY A 78 -2.27 5.12 6.65
N LEU A 79 -1.59 6.02 7.36
CA LEU A 79 -0.44 5.67 8.18
C LEU A 79 -0.38 6.55 9.42
N ALA A 80 -0.13 5.92 10.56
CA ALA A 80 0.32 6.58 11.77
C ALA A 80 1.51 5.81 12.35
N GLU A 81 2.47 6.52 12.96
CA GLU A 81 3.57 5.90 13.69
C GLU A 81 3.58 6.34 15.15
N THR A 82 4.06 5.47 16.03
CA THR A 82 4.38 5.87 17.39
C THR A 82 5.52 6.89 17.40
N PRO A 83 5.61 7.80 18.40
CA PRO A 83 6.66 8.81 18.44
C PRO A 83 8.09 8.26 18.41
N ASP A 84 8.30 7.03 18.88
CA ASP A 84 9.60 6.33 18.85
C ASP A 84 9.86 5.57 17.54
N GLY A 85 8.90 5.53 16.60
CA GLY A 85 8.99 4.84 15.32
C GLY A 85 9.01 3.32 15.40
N LYS A 86 8.62 2.73 16.53
CA LYS A 86 8.68 1.27 16.75
C LYS A 86 7.40 0.52 16.37
N ALA A 87 6.27 1.22 16.30
CA ALA A 87 5.02 0.67 15.78
C ALA A 87 4.44 1.58 14.69
N MET A 88 3.92 0.95 13.64
CA MET A 88 3.26 1.61 12.52
C MET A 88 1.86 1.03 12.33
N PHE A 89 0.88 1.89 12.18
CA PHE A 89 -0.51 1.53 11.95
C PHE A 89 -0.87 1.84 10.51
N VAL A 90 -1.35 0.85 9.77
CA VAL A 90 -1.71 0.94 8.35
C VAL A 90 -3.10 0.38 8.17
N ASN A 91 -3.94 1.02 7.35
CA ASN A 91 -5.27 0.49 7.06
C ASN A 91 -5.27 -0.37 5.81
N VAL A 92 -6.04 -1.45 5.89
CA VAL A 92 -6.56 -2.18 4.74
C VAL A 92 -8.00 -1.72 4.59
N GLN A 93 -8.28 -0.98 3.52
CA GLN A 93 -9.64 -0.52 3.21
C GLN A 93 -10.30 -1.52 2.27
N HIS A 94 -11.62 -1.62 2.40
CA HIS A 94 -12.55 -2.23 1.44
C HIS A 94 -12.18 -3.62 0.87
N PRO A 95 -11.61 -4.56 1.66
CA PRO A 95 -11.36 -5.91 1.16
C PRO A 95 -12.63 -6.52 0.57
N GLY A 96 -12.52 -7.04 -0.65
CA GLY A 96 -13.61 -7.67 -1.39
C GLY A 96 -14.56 -6.69 -2.09
N GLU A 97 -14.14 -5.47 -2.41
CA GLU A 97 -14.98 -4.46 -3.07
C GLU A 97 -15.62 -4.94 -4.38
N GLU A 98 -14.93 -5.82 -5.11
CA GLU A 98 -15.38 -6.40 -6.37
C GLU A 98 -16.44 -7.51 -6.20
N THR A 99 -16.88 -7.78 -4.97
CA THR A 99 -18.01 -8.69 -4.73
C THR A 99 -19.28 -8.09 -5.32
N ALA A 100 -19.81 -8.75 -6.35
CA ALA A 100 -21.01 -8.30 -7.03
C ALA A 100 -22.20 -8.19 -6.06
N VAL A 101 -23.06 -7.19 -6.26
CA VAL A 101 -24.24 -6.97 -5.40
C VAL A 101 -25.15 -8.20 -5.31
N ALA A 102 -25.28 -8.95 -6.41
CA ALA A 102 -26.05 -10.20 -6.45
C ALA A 102 -25.48 -11.31 -5.55
N ASP A 103 -24.19 -11.21 -5.21
CA ASP A 103 -23.43 -12.23 -4.51
C ASP A 103 -23.29 -11.94 -3.00
N ILE A 104 -23.70 -10.76 -2.53
CA ILE A 104 -23.55 -10.33 -1.12
C ILE A 104 -24.22 -11.30 -0.12
N ALA A 105 -25.26 -12.02 -0.55
CA ALA A 105 -25.99 -12.97 0.29
C ALA A 105 -25.33 -14.34 0.41
N ASP A 106 -24.34 -14.67 -0.43
CA ASP A 106 -23.64 -15.94 -0.42
C ASP A 106 -22.17 -15.73 -0.04
N PRO A 107 -21.78 -16.07 1.20
CA PRO A 107 -20.41 -15.92 1.64
C PRO A 107 -19.40 -16.64 0.76
N THR A 108 -19.76 -17.74 0.09
CA THR A 108 -18.82 -18.48 -0.78
C THR A 108 -18.44 -17.71 -2.04
N ARG A 109 -19.14 -16.62 -2.34
CA ARG A 109 -18.96 -15.78 -3.53
C ARG A 109 -18.24 -14.47 -3.25
N TYR A 110 -17.84 -14.22 -1.99
CA TYR A 110 -17.03 -13.06 -1.66
C TYR A 110 -15.67 -13.17 -2.32
N THR A 111 -15.19 -12.05 -2.88
CA THR A 111 -13.89 -12.05 -3.57
C THR A 111 -12.72 -11.95 -2.59
N SER A 112 -12.99 -11.58 -1.33
CA SER A 112 -12.06 -11.56 -0.21
C SER A 112 -12.74 -12.03 1.08
N HIS A 113 -11.95 -12.62 1.98
CA HIS A 113 -12.38 -13.08 3.32
C HIS A 113 -11.52 -12.47 4.44
N TRP A 114 -10.69 -11.49 4.11
CA TRP A 114 -9.79 -10.87 5.08
C TRP A 114 -10.57 -9.95 6.05
N PRO A 115 -10.22 -9.91 7.35
CA PRO A 115 -9.12 -10.62 8.01
C PRO A 115 -9.53 -11.98 8.62
N GLY A 116 -10.77 -12.43 8.41
CA GLY A 116 -11.29 -13.66 9.00
C GLY A 116 -10.53 -14.92 8.58
N ASN A 117 -10.14 -15.01 7.31
CA ASN A 117 -9.31 -16.10 6.80
C ASN A 117 -7.88 -16.11 7.38
N ALA A 118 -7.43 -14.99 7.96
CA ALA A 118 -6.17 -14.87 8.70
C ALA A 118 -6.33 -15.13 10.21
N GLY A 119 -7.52 -15.57 10.65
CA GLY A 119 -7.79 -15.92 12.05
C GLY A 119 -8.35 -14.78 12.92
N TYR A 120 -8.74 -13.65 12.32
CA TYR A 120 -9.26 -12.51 13.07
C TYR A 120 -10.78 -12.33 12.92
N GLY A 121 -11.50 -12.40 14.04
CA GLY A 121 -12.95 -12.24 14.07
C GLY A 121 -13.71 -13.53 13.73
N ALA A 122 -15.02 -13.39 13.49
CA ALA A 122 -15.92 -14.52 13.22
C ALA A 122 -15.95 -14.91 11.73
N GLY A 123 -16.31 -16.16 11.45
CA GLY A 123 -16.56 -16.68 10.09
C GLY A 123 -15.37 -17.40 9.44
N GLY A 124 -14.16 -17.22 9.96
CA GLY A 124 -12.97 -17.93 9.49
C GLY A 124 -12.75 -17.80 7.98
N ALA A 125 -12.56 -18.92 7.30
CA ALA A 125 -12.34 -18.96 5.85
C ALA A 125 -13.50 -18.39 5.00
N ASN A 126 -14.73 -18.37 5.52
CA ASN A 126 -15.93 -17.86 4.85
C ASN A 126 -16.41 -16.53 5.45
N ALA A 127 -15.54 -15.81 6.16
CA ALA A 127 -15.90 -14.57 6.82
C ALA A 127 -16.31 -13.49 5.81
N ARG A 128 -17.28 -12.66 6.18
CA ARG A 128 -17.53 -11.40 5.48
C ARG A 128 -16.28 -10.52 5.59
N PRO A 129 -15.76 -9.96 4.49
CA PRO A 129 -14.55 -9.17 4.56
C PRO A 129 -14.80 -7.86 5.30
N ARG A 130 -13.75 -7.35 5.96
CA ARG A 130 -13.82 -6.16 6.81
C ARG A 130 -12.56 -5.34 6.68
N SER A 131 -12.71 -4.03 6.47
CA SER A 131 -11.61 -3.09 6.65
C SER A 131 -11.04 -3.20 8.07
N ALA A 132 -9.72 -3.07 8.21
CA ALA A 132 -9.08 -3.04 9.52
C ALA A 132 -7.76 -2.28 9.51
N THR A 133 -7.36 -1.83 10.69
CA THR A 133 -6.04 -1.26 10.94
C THR A 133 -5.09 -2.35 11.41
N VAL A 134 -3.96 -2.51 10.74
CA VAL A 134 -2.88 -3.44 11.08
C VAL A 134 -1.80 -2.69 11.85
N MET A 135 -1.37 -3.24 12.97
CA MET A 135 -0.20 -2.77 13.71
C MET A 135 1.01 -3.59 13.28
N ILE A 136 2.02 -2.91 12.73
CA ILE A 136 3.28 -3.49 12.29
C ILE A 136 4.35 -3.11 13.32
N THR A 137 5.13 -4.11 13.73
CA THR A 137 6.28 -3.96 14.64
C THR A 137 7.43 -4.83 14.13
N LYS A 138 8.66 -4.54 14.56
CA LYS A 138 9.79 -5.44 14.36
C LYS A 138 9.91 -6.42 15.53
N ASP A 139 10.23 -7.68 15.25
CA ASP A 139 10.42 -8.71 16.29
C ASP A 139 11.48 -8.33 17.34
N ASN A 140 12.51 -7.57 16.93
CA ASN A 140 13.56 -7.10 17.82
C ASN A 140 13.23 -5.77 18.53
N GLY A 141 12.01 -5.24 18.38
CA GLY A 141 11.58 -3.96 18.95
C GLY A 141 12.30 -2.73 18.37
N GLY A 142 13.00 -2.89 17.24
CA GLY A 142 13.68 -1.80 16.55
C GLY A 142 12.72 -0.88 15.81
N ARG A 143 13.23 0.26 15.36
CA ARG A 143 12.47 1.21 14.53
C ARG A 143 12.15 0.60 13.16
N ILE A 144 10.95 0.87 12.67
CA ILE A 144 10.51 0.40 11.35
C ILE A 144 11.28 1.17 10.27
N GLY A 145 11.71 0.48 9.21
CA GLY A 145 12.44 1.10 8.10
C GLY A 145 13.95 1.31 8.30
N THR A 146 14.53 0.81 9.40
CA THR A 146 16.00 0.81 9.64
C THR A 146 16.68 -0.52 9.34
#